data_AF-A0AAV4CKB8-F1
#
_entry.id   AF-A0AAV4CKB8-F1
#
_cell.length_a   1.000
_cell.length_b   1.000
_cell.length_c   1.000
_cell.angle_alpha   90.00
_cell.angle_beta   90.00
_cell.angle_gamma   90.00
#
_symmetry.space_group_name_H-M   'P 1'
#
loop_
_entity.id
_entity.type
_entity.pdbx_description
1 polymer ?
#
loop_
_entity_poly.entity_id
_entity_poly.type
_entity_poly.pdbx_seq_one_letter_code
_entity_poly.pdbx_strand_id
1 'polypeptide(L)'
;METSKTFRVCYLALIFLTIWATSQSKHCVFRDPLTKKLCIMVDVNFTAEIQAAKEGTVVATKNVTSEDESVDCVGYCGTRDRTLLVRFTEKTFWSVSFTRPGEGIYTVQQSRSFVFEPKDLFGESMSGISRQVFYDPRPVYQKNIQGSYLCTVPDQVNYYDLNITMPSDKVDFQVNVNVLSIQSQGYNLDGEKYGPAEKCSSA
;
A
#
# COMPACT_ATOMS: atom_id res chain seq x y z
N MET A 1 19.08 -35.42 -60.49
CA MET A 1 20.06 -34.63 -59.72
C MET A 1 19.30 -33.48 -59.08
N GLU A 2 18.69 -33.74 -57.93
CA GLU A 2 17.97 -32.76 -57.12
C GLU A 2 18.83 -32.42 -55.90
N THR A 3 19.20 -31.15 -55.75
CA THR A 3 19.98 -30.65 -54.62
C THR A 3 19.04 -30.02 -53.61
N SER A 4 18.68 -30.79 -52.59
CA SER A 4 17.95 -30.33 -51.39
C SER A 4 18.85 -29.45 -50.53
N LYS A 5 18.44 -28.19 -50.31
CA LYS A 5 19.11 -27.24 -49.41
C LYS A 5 18.42 -27.26 -48.04
N THR A 6 19.15 -27.70 -47.02
CA THR A 6 18.72 -27.71 -45.63
C THR A 6 18.86 -26.30 -45.03
N PHE A 7 17.74 -25.66 -44.70
CA PHE A 7 17.72 -24.42 -43.90
C PHE A 7 17.90 -24.76 -42.42
N ARG A 8 19.03 -24.36 -41.83
CA ARG A 8 19.22 -24.34 -40.37
C ARG A 8 18.59 -23.06 -39.81
N VAL A 9 17.53 -23.23 -39.03
CA VAL A 9 16.94 -22.15 -38.22
C VAL A 9 17.75 -22.07 -36.92
N CYS A 10 18.50 -20.98 -36.74
CA CYS A 10 19.17 -20.65 -35.49
C CYS A 10 18.15 -20.03 -34.53
N TYR A 11 17.83 -20.74 -33.45
CA TYR A 11 17.11 -20.18 -32.30
C TYR A 11 18.05 -19.25 -31.52
N LEU A 12 17.84 -17.94 -31.61
CA LEU A 12 18.36 -16.99 -30.63
C LEU A 12 17.49 -17.08 -29.37
N ALA A 13 18.02 -17.65 -28.30
CA ALA A 13 17.42 -17.56 -26.98
C ALA A 13 17.65 -16.15 -26.43
N LEU A 14 16.60 -15.32 -26.41
CA LEU A 14 16.60 -14.03 -25.71
C LEU A 14 16.49 -14.32 -24.20
N ILE A 15 17.61 -14.18 -23.49
CA ILE A 15 17.63 -14.21 -22.02
C ILE A 15 17.12 -12.84 -21.54
N PHE A 16 15.86 -12.76 -21.15
CA PHE A 16 15.33 -11.62 -20.40
C PHE A 16 15.92 -11.68 -18.98
N LEU A 17 16.98 -10.91 -18.73
CA LEU A 17 17.36 -10.55 -17.36
C LEU A 17 16.29 -9.61 -16.81
N THR A 18 15.40 -10.13 -15.96
CA THR A 18 14.55 -9.29 -15.12
C THR A 18 15.43 -8.68 -14.03
N ILE A 19 15.77 -7.40 -14.20
CA ILE A 19 16.38 -6.60 -13.14
C ILE A 19 15.30 -6.43 -12.07
N TRP A 20 15.41 -7.18 -10.98
CA TRP A 20 14.61 -6.92 -9.79
C TRP A 20 15.14 -5.62 -9.18
N ALA A 21 14.47 -4.50 -9.46
CA ALA A 21 14.66 -3.29 -8.70
C ALA A 21 14.37 -3.63 -7.23
N THR A 22 15.38 -3.52 -6.37
CA THR A 22 15.21 -3.66 -4.94
C THR A 22 14.42 -2.46 -4.45
N SER A 23 13.10 -2.60 -4.36
CA SER A 23 12.22 -1.51 -3.91
C SER A 23 12.70 -0.97 -2.55
N GLN A 24 12.96 0.34 -2.50
CA GLN A 24 13.42 1.01 -1.28
C GLN A 24 12.26 1.22 -0.29
N SER A 25 12.52 0.96 0.99
CA SER A 25 11.57 1.26 2.07
C SER A 25 11.41 2.77 2.22
N LYS A 26 10.16 3.22 2.30
CA LYS A 26 9.82 4.60 2.62
C LYS A 26 9.79 4.79 4.13
N HIS A 27 10.66 5.67 4.62
CA HIS A 27 10.66 6.12 6.00
C HIS A 27 9.71 7.32 6.18
N CYS A 28 8.64 7.12 6.93
CA CYS A 28 7.65 8.13 7.25
C CYS A 28 7.65 8.46 8.74
N VAL A 29 7.79 9.75 9.04
CA VAL A 29 7.82 10.28 10.40
C VAL A 29 6.79 11.40 10.47
N PHE A 30 5.83 11.29 11.40
CA PHE A 30 4.86 12.35 11.62
C PHE A 30 4.99 12.92 13.03
N ARG A 31 5.19 14.24 13.08
CA ARG A 31 5.27 15.04 14.31
C ARG A 31 4.03 15.91 14.41
N ASP A 32 3.48 15.98 15.60
CA ASP A 32 2.34 16.86 15.87
C ASP A 32 2.76 18.32 15.59
N PRO A 33 2.01 19.06 14.76
CA PRO A 33 2.42 20.39 14.32
C PRO A 33 2.43 21.42 15.46
N LEU A 34 1.65 21.20 16.53
CA LEU A 34 1.53 22.10 17.67
C LEU A 34 2.62 21.82 18.72
N THR A 35 2.77 20.55 19.11
CA THR A 35 3.68 20.15 20.19
C THR A 35 5.08 19.78 19.70
N LYS A 36 5.26 19.59 18.39
CA LYS A 36 6.48 19.08 17.71
C LYS A 36 6.91 17.68 18.18
N LYS A 37 6.12 17.04 19.04
CA LYS A 37 6.40 15.70 19.55
C LYS A 37 6.23 14.67 18.45
N LEU A 38 7.12 13.70 18.46
CA LEU A 38 7.02 12.57 17.56
C LEU A 38 5.81 11.72 17.93
N CYS A 39 5.07 11.29 16.92
CA CYS A 39 3.75 10.72 17.11
C CYS A 39 3.55 9.41 16.36
N ILE A 40 4.02 9.32 15.12
CA ILE A 40 3.94 8.09 14.32
C ILE A 40 5.26 7.92 13.57
N MET A 41 5.77 6.69 13.52
CA MET A 41 6.85 6.27 12.63
C MET A 41 6.43 5.02 11.86
N VAL A 42 6.70 5.00 10.57
CA VAL A 42 6.42 3.87 9.68
C VAL A 42 7.54 3.75 8.66
N ASP A 43 8.18 2.59 8.62
CA ASP A 43 9.00 2.12 7.53
C ASP A 43 8.16 1.13 6.73
N VAL A 44 8.01 1.38 5.44
CA VAL A 44 7.19 0.51 4.59
C VAL A 44 7.73 0.50 3.16
N ASN A 45 7.92 -0.69 2.61
CA ASN A 45 8.04 -0.87 1.17
C ASN A 45 6.68 -1.33 0.64
N PHE A 46 6.20 -0.67 -0.40
CA PHE A 46 4.82 -0.76 -0.84
C PHE A 46 4.73 -0.88 -2.35
N THR A 47 3.90 -1.80 -2.81
CA THR A 47 3.47 -1.87 -4.21
C THR A 47 1.97 -2.12 -4.27
N ALA A 48 1.27 -1.44 -5.16
CA ALA A 48 -0.12 -1.73 -5.47
C ALA A 48 -0.32 -1.81 -6.98
N GLU A 49 -1.04 -2.84 -7.42
CA GLU A 49 -1.59 -2.94 -8.77
C GLU A 49 -3.10 -2.68 -8.71
N ILE A 50 -3.58 -1.75 -9.51
CA ILE A 50 -4.99 -1.33 -9.56
C ILE A 50 -5.48 -1.59 -10.98
N GLN A 51 -6.44 -2.50 -11.11
CA GLN A 51 -7.07 -2.84 -12.38
C GLN A 51 -8.49 -2.29 -12.42
N ALA A 52 -8.83 -1.62 -13.52
CA ALA A 52 -10.20 -1.24 -13.84
C ALA A 52 -10.74 -2.20 -14.90
N ALA A 53 -11.88 -2.82 -14.63
CA ALA A 53 -12.55 -3.74 -15.54
C ALA A 53 -13.94 -3.23 -15.92
N LYS A 54 -14.28 -3.31 -17.20
CA LYS A 54 -15.61 -2.99 -17.73
C LYS A 54 -16.20 -4.28 -18.32
N GLU A 55 -17.36 -4.67 -17.83
CA GLU A 55 -18.04 -5.92 -18.25
C GLU A 55 -17.11 -7.15 -18.15
N GLY A 56 -16.33 -7.22 -17.08
CA GLY A 56 -15.37 -8.31 -16.84
C GLY A 56 -14.07 -8.24 -17.66
N THR A 57 -13.89 -7.25 -18.53
CA THR A 57 -12.66 -7.05 -19.30
C THR A 57 -11.81 -5.95 -18.68
N VAL A 58 -10.55 -6.23 -18.36
CA VAL A 58 -9.61 -5.21 -17.87
C VAL A 58 -9.36 -4.18 -18.98
N VAL A 59 -9.71 -2.91 -18.70
CA VAL A 59 -9.55 -1.79 -19.64
C VAL A 59 -8.38 -0.88 -19.28
N ALA A 60 -7.92 -0.93 -18.03
CA ALA A 60 -6.74 -0.19 -17.59
C ALA A 60 -6.09 -0.85 -16.37
N THR A 61 -4.77 -0.71 -16.28
CA THR A 61 -3.97 -1.14 -15.13
C THR A 61 -3.02 -0.01 -14.74
N LYS A 62 -2.92 0.27 -13.44
CA LYS A 62 -1.98 1.23 -12.86
C LYS A 62 -1.22 0.60 -11.71
N ASN A 63 0.07 0.92 -11.64
CA ASN A 63 0.94 0.49 -10.55
C ASN A 63 1.37 1.70 -9.76
N VAL A 64 1.39 1.55 -8.44
CA VAL A 64 1.82 2.57 -7.48
C VAL A 64 2.84 1.95 -6.55
N THR A 65 3.95 2.65 -6.31
CA THR A 65 5.07 2.10 -5.54
C THR A 65 5.62 3.10 -4.53
N SER A 66 6.34 2.61 -3.52
CA SER A 66 7.07 3.48 -2.58
C SER A 66 8.18 4.31 -3.24
N GLU A 67 8.54 4.02 -4.50
CA GLU A 67 9.57 4.71 -5.26
C GLU A 67 9.04 5.83 -6.16
N ASP A 68 7.71 6.03 -6.22
CA ASP A 68 7.13 7.08 -7.05
C ASP A 68 7.67 8.47 -6.62
N GLU A 69 7.98 9.35 -7.58
CA GLU A 69 8.74 10.59 -7.33
C GLU A 69 8.10 11.53 -6.30
N SER A 70 6.78 11.46 -6.14
CA SER A 70 6.01 12.33 -5.25
C SER A 70 5.55 11.65 -3.96
N VAL A 71 6.18 10.55 -3.52
CA VAL A 71 5.78 9.90 -2.27
C VAL A 71 6.11 10.78 -1.07
N ASP A 72 5.08 11.18 -0.33
CA ASP A 72 5.23 11.89 0.94
C ASP A 72 4.34 11.29 2.03
N CYS A 73 4.49 11.77 3.26
CA CYS A 73 3.77 11.27 4.40
C CYS A 73 3.11 12.42 5.16
N VAL A 74 1.81 12.30 5.41
CA VAL A 74 1.04 13.21 6.25
C VAL A 74 0.33 12.42 7.33
N GLY A 75 -0.12 13.07 8.40
CA GLY A 75 -0.77 12.34 9.47
C GLY A 75 -1.60 13.20 10.40
N TYR A 76 -2.11 12.53 11.42
CA TYR A 76 -2.93 13.10 12.47
C TYR A 76 -2.56 12.46 13.81
N CYS A 77 -2.46 13.31 14.84
CA CYS A 77 -2.06 12.93 16.19
C CYS A 77 -3.18 13.17 17.19
N GLY A 78 -4.16 12.27 17.22
CA GLY A 78 -5.13 12.24 18.30
C GLY A 78 -4.55 11.63 19.57
N THR A 79 -5.27 11.85 20.67
CA THR A 79 -4.97 11.20 21.95
C THR A 79 -5.33 9.72 21.91
N ARG A 80 -6.37 9.31 21.18
CA ARG A 80 -6.84 7.91 21.07
C ARG A 80 -6.65 7.28 19.70
N ASP A 81 -6.63 8.10 18.67
CA ASP A 81 -6.53 7.69 17.28
C ASP A 81 -5.41 8.46 16.61
N ARG A 82 -4.53 7.76 15.93
CA ARG A 82 -3.39 8.33 15.22
C ARG A 82 -3.33 7.70 13.85
N THR A 83 -3.21 8.52 12.81
CA THR A 83 -3.22 8.03 11.44
C THR A 83 -2.07 8.63 10.67
N LEU A 84 -1.38 7.78 9.91
CA LEU A 84 -0.40 8.19 8.92
C LEU A 84 -0.94 7.79 7.55
N LEU A 85 -0.85 8.73 6.60
CA LEU A 85 -1.14 8.52 5.19
C LEU A 85 0.16 8.65 4.42
N VAL A 86 0.51 7.62 3.68
CA VAL A 86 1.50 7.66 2.60
C VAL A 86 0.75 8.09 1.35
N ARG A 87 1.10 9.26 0.81
CA ARG A 87 0.49 9.79 -0.41
C ARG A 87 1.40 9.48 -1.58
N PHE A 88 0.81 8.95 -2.63
CA PHE A 88 1.48 8.67 -3.90
C PHE A 88 1.01 9.67 -4.95
N THR A 89 1.44 9.48 -6.20
CA THR A 89 0.96 10.26 -7.34
C THR A 89 -0.55 10.05 -7.55
N GLU A 90 -1.16 10.93 -8.35
CA GLU A 90 -2.53 10.72 -8.88
C GLU A 90 -3.60 10.51 -7.78
N LYS A 91 -3.43 11.19 -6.63
CA LYS A 91 -4.31 11.10 -5.45
C LYS A 91 -4.57 9.66 -4.99
N THR A 92 -3.52 8.84 -5.00
CA THR A 92 -3.52 7.53 -4.39
C THR A 92 -2.92 7.60 -2.99
N PHE A 93 -3.48 6.85 -2.05
CA PHE A 93 -3.08 6.87 -0.65
C PHE A 93 -3.10 5.47 -0.06
N TRP A 94 -2.10 5.16 0.75
CA TRP A 94 -2.16 4.06 1.70
C TRP A 94 -2.11 4.64 3.11
N SER A 95 -2.92 4.13 4.02
CA SER A 95 -2.95 4.61 5.39
C SER A 95 -2.76 3.50 6.40
N VAL A 96 -2.17 3.88 7.54
CA VAL A 96 -2.11 3.08 8.74
C VAL A 96 -2.61 3.91 9.92
N SER A 97 -3.57 3.35 10.64
CA SER A 97 -4.19 3.97 11.80
C SER A 97 -3.97 3.13 13.05
N PHE A 98 -3.69 3.80 14.16
CA PHE A 98 -3.44 3.21 15.47
C PHE A 98 -4.48 3.72 16.46
N THR A 99 -5.29 2.81 16.98
CA THR A 99 -6.34 3.10 17.95
C THR A 99 -6.05 2.39 19.26
N ARG A 100 -6.20 3.09 20.38
CA ARG A 100 -6.20 2.47 21.71
C ARG A 100 -7.61 2.41 22.27
N PRO A 101 -8.07 1.25 22.77
CA PRO A 101 -9.47 1.05 23.15
C PRO A 101 -9.87 1.76 24.45
N GLY A 102 -8.92 2.27 25.25
CA GLY A 102 -9.23 3.00 26.48
C GLY A 102 -8.01 3.35 27.33
N GLU A 103 -8.22 4.08 28.41
CA GLU A 103 -7.19 4.34 29.42
C GLU A 103 -6.82 3.05 30.17
N GLY A 104 -5.53 2.86 30.48
CA GLY A 104 -5.03 1.66 31.15
C GLY A 104 -4.93 0.42 30.27
N ILE A 105 -5.42 0.46 29.01
CA ILE A 105 -5.23 -0.61 28.04
C ILE A 105 -3.97 -0.34 27.23
N TYR A 106 -2.99 -1.24 27.33
CA TYR A 106 -1.71 -1.14 26.62
C TYR A 106 -1.75 -1.76 25.22
N THR A 107 -2.89 -2.28 24.79
CA THR A 107 -3.04 -2.80 23.44
C THR A 107 -3.30 -1.67 22.44
N VAL A 108 -2.69 -1.80 21.26
CA VAL A 108 -2.90 -0.88 20.14
C VAL A 108 -3.43 -1.70 18.98
N GLN A 109 -4.59 -1.30 18.47
CA GLN A 109 -5.12 -1.82 17.22
C GLN A 109 -4.54 -1.01 16.07
N GLN A 110 -3.93 -1.69 15.11
CA GLN A 110 -3.45 -1.13 13.87
C GLN A 110 -4.36 -1.58 12.71
N SER A 111 -4.94 -0.61 12.02
CA SER A 111 -5.80 -0.81 10.85
C SER A 111 -5.15 -0.19 9.61
N ARG A 112 -5.41 -0.74 8.43
CA ARG A 112 -4.85 -0.25 7.16
C ARG A 112 -5.94 0.00 6.14
N SER A 113 -5.71 0.96 5.26
CA SER A 113 -6.60 1.20 4.12
C SER A 113 -5.83 1.64 2.88
N PHE A 114 -6.44 1.43 1.72
CA PHE A 114 -5.97 1.92 0.44
C PHE A 114 -7.07 2.75 -0.22
N VAL A 115 -6.70 3.87 -0.81
CA VAL A 115 -7.62 4.87 -1.34
C VAL A 115 -7.09 5.40 -2.65
N PHE A 116 -7.94 5.60 -3.64
CA PHE A 116 -7.58 6.34 -4.85
C PHE A 116 -8.77 7.08 -5.44
N GLU A 117 -8.48 8.07 -6.28
CA GLU A 117 -9.47 8.79 -7.08
C GLU A 117 -9.41 8.29 -8.53
N PRO A 118 -10.42 7.55 -9.04
CA PRO A 118 -10.37 6.93 -10.37
C PRO A 118 -10.08 7.91 -11.51
N LYS A 119 -10.64 9.12 -11.45
CA LYS A 119 -10.38 10.19 -12.44
C LYS A 119 -8.91 10.60 -12.48
N ASP A 120 -8.28 10.78 -11.32
CA ASP A 120 -6.89 11.22 -11.25
C ASP A 120 -5.93 10.10 -11.69
N LEU A 121 -6.28 8.84 -11.40
CA LEU A 121 -5.46 7.65 -11.70
C LEU A 121 -5.60 7.15 -13.14
N PHE A 122 -6.82 7.14 -13.69
CA PHE A 122 -7.14 6.56 -15.00
C PHE A 122 -7.61 7.59 -16.05
N GLY A 123 -7.75 8.86 -15.66
CA GLY A 123 -8.13 9.97 -16.55
C GLY A 123 -9.64 10.20 -16.67
N GLU A 124 -10.01 11.07 -17.61
CA GLU A 124 -11.38 11.60 -17.76
C GLU A 124 -12.44 10.53 -18.08
N SER A 125 -12.05 9.36 -18.58
CA SER A 125 -12.99 8.24 -18.77
C SER A 125 -13.59 7.73 -17.46
N MET A 126 -12.99 8.06 -16.32
CA MET A 126 -13.49 7.71 -14.99
C MET A 126 -14.03 8.92 -14.21
N SER A 127 -14.32 10.04 -14.87
CA SER A 127 -14.63 11.33 -14.23
C SER A 127 -15.92 11.40 -13.40
N GLY A 128 -16.80 10.41 -13.50
CA GLY A 128 -18.01 10.30 -12.66
C GLY A 128 -17.91 9.27 -11.53
N ILE A 129 -16.79 8.57 -11.40
CA ILE A 129 -16.61 7.57 -10.35
C ILE A 129 -15.99 8.26 -9.14
N SER A 130 -16.65 8.16 -7.98
CA SER A 130 -16.15 8.73 -6.73
C SER A 130 -14.86 8.05 -6.26
N ARG A 131 -14.19 8.66 -5.28
CA ARG A 131 -13.14 8.04 -4.48
C ARG A 131 -13.48 6.61 -4.08
N GLN A 132 -12.49 5.73 -4.25
CA GLN A 132 -12.53 4.34 -3.86
C GLN A 132 -11.78 4.17 -2.54
N VAL A 133 -12.37 3.43 -1.59
CA VAL A 133 -11.80 3.21 -0.25
C VAL A 133 -11.88 1.75 0.11
N PHE A 134 -10.73 1.14 0.35
CA PHE A 134 -10.58 -0.26 0.72
C PHE A 134 -9.97 -0.37 2.10
N TYR A 135 -10.63 -1.11 3.00
CA TYR A 135 -10.10 -1.37 4.34
C TYR A 135 -9.53 -2.79 4.41
N ASP A 136 -8.33 -2.96 4.95
CA ASP A 136 -7.82 -4.30 5.27
C ASP A 136 -8.68 -4.89 6.40
N PRO A 137 -9.35 -6.04 6.18
CA PRO A 137 -10.19 -6.65 7.19
C PRO A 137 -9.39 -7.32 8.33
N ARG A 138 -8.05 -7.33 8.26
CA ARG A 138 -7.16 -8.00 9.21
C ARG A 138 -6.44 -6.97 10.10
N PRO A 139 -7.10 -6.43 11.15
CA PRO A 139 -6.42 -5.54 12.09
C PRO A 139 -5.31 -6.29 12.83
N VAL A 140 -4.21 -5.60 13.08
CA VAL A 140 -3.10 -6.10 13.90
C VAL A 140 -3.28 -5.57 15.31
N TYR A 141 -3.20 -6.45 16.31
CA TYR A 141 -3.27 -6.05 17.72
C TYR A 141 -1.90 -6.18 18.36
N GLN A 142 -1.27 -5.04 18.63
CA GLN A 142 -0.02 -4.97 19.40
C GLN A 142 -0.37 -5.03 20.88
N LYS A 143 0.37 -5.82 21.66
CA LYS A 143 0.14 -5.99 23.10
C LYS A 143 0.77 -4.87 23.94
N ASN A 144 1.78 -4.21 23.40
CA ASN A 144 2.54 -3.16 24.07
C ASN A 144 2.50 -1.84 23.30
N ILE A 145 1.88 -0.83 23.91
CA ILE A 145 1.81 0.55 23.40
C ILE A 145 3.17 1.26 23.26
N GLN A 146 4.22 0.76 23.94
CA GLN A 146 5.60 1.23 23.77
C GLN A 146 6.35 0.48 22.67
N GLY A 147 5.78 -0.60 22.14
CA GLY A 147 6.39 -1.43 21.10
C GLY A 147 6.06 -0.97 19.69
N SER A 148 6.85 -1.49 18.74
CA SER A 148 6.57 -1.38 17.31
C SER A 148 6.02 -2.71 16.78
N TYR A 149 5.26 -2.68 15.71
CA TYR A 149 4.95 -3.86 14.92
C TYR A 149 6.03 -4.03 13.85
N LEU A 150 6.52 -5.25 13.63
CA LEU A 150 7.48 -5.57 12.58
C LEU A 150 7.01 -6.80 11.79
N CYS A 151 6.92 -6.68 10.48
CA CYS A 151 6.66 -7.81 9.60
C CYS A 151 7.57 -7.76 8.40
N THR A 152 8.51 -8.71 8.30
CA THR A 152 9.49 -8.79 7.21
C THR A 152 9.04 -9.71 6.07
N VAL A 153 7.97 -10.47 6.28
CA VAL A 153 7.36 -11.28 5.21
C VAL A 153 6.40 -10.39 4.40
N PRO A 154 6.30 -10.59 3.07
CA PRO A 154 5.30 -9.91 2.26
C PRO A 154 3.90 -10.12 2.81
N ASP A 155 3.17 -9.04 3.02
CA ASP A 155 1.76 -9.06 3.41
C ASP A 155 0.90 -8.55 2.24
N GLN A 156 0.23 -9.50 1.58
CA GLN A 156 -0.57 -9.25 0.40
C GLN A 156 -2.06 -9.21 0.74
N VAL A 157 -2.76 -8.22 0.18
CA VAL A 157 -4.21 -8.05 0.29
C VAL A 157 -4.80 -7.82 -1.09
N ASN A 158 -5.76 -8.65 -1.45
CA ASN A 158 -6.55 -8.48 -2.66
C ASN A 158 -7.89 -7.86 -2.28
N TYR A 159 -8.12 -6.63 -2.72
CA TYR A 159 -9.39 -5.95 -2.58
C TYR A 159 -10.19 -6.05 -3.86
N TYR A 160 -11.50 -6.20 -3.69
CA TYR A 160 -12.46 -6.20 -4.78
C TYR A 160 -13.58 -5.26 -4.39
N ASP A 161 -13.84 -4.23 -5.20
CA ASP A 161 -15.10 -3.50 -5.12
C ASP A 161 -15.98 -3.96 -6.27
N LEU A 162 -17.18 -4.43 -5.93
CA LEU A 162 -18.10 -5.04 -6.89
C LEU A 162 -19.18 -4.02 -7.26
N ASN A 163 -19.20 -3.63 -8.54
CA ASN A 163 -20.25 -2.88 -9.21
C ASN A 163 -20.42 -1.41 -8.77
N ILE A 164 -19.56 -0.53 -9.26
CA ILE A 164 -19.88 0.91 -9.26
C ILE A 164 -20.57 1.23 -10.58
N THR A 165 -21.86 1.58 -10.46
CA THR A 165 -22.68 1.88 -11.63
C THR A 165 -22.58 3.37 -11.94
N MET A 166 -21.87 3.70 -13.02
CA MET A 166 -22.04 5.00 -13.68
C MET A 166 -23.34 4.98 -14.51
N PRO A 167 -23.89 6.16 -14.88
CA PRO A 167 -25.09 6.23 -15.72
C PRO A 167 -25.01 5.48 -17.06
N SER A 168 -23.81 5.16 -17.57
CA SER A 168 -23.65 4.47 -18.85
C SER A 168 -22.78 3.21 -18.82
N ASP A 169 -21.91 3.00 -17.83
CA ASP A 169 -20.93 1.91 -17.83
C ASP A 169 -20.69 1.36 -16.42
N LYS A 170 -20.81 0.04 -16.24
CA LYS A 170 -20.38 -0.62 -15.00
C LYS A 170 -18.86 -0.80 -15.03
N VAL A 171 -18.18 -0.29 -14.02
CA VAL A 171 -16.74 -0.47 -13.84
C VAL A 171 -16.49 -1.13 -12.48
N ASP A 172 -15.69 -2.18 -12.50
CA ASP A 172 -15.22 -2.91 -11.33
C ASP A 172 -13.74 -2.59 -11.10
N PHE A 173 -13.33 -2.47 -9.84
CA PHE A 173 -11.93 -2.29 -9.48
C PHE A 173 -11.41 -3.51 -8.71
N GLN A 174 -10.25 -3.98 -9.14
CA GLN A 174 -9.46 -4.98 -8.42
C GLN A 174 -8.17 -4.33 -7.99
N VAL A 175 -7.85 -4.42 -6.70
CA VAL A 175 -6.64 -3.83 -6.15
C VAL A 175 -5.83 -4.90 -5.45
N ASN A 176 -4.61 -5.12 -5.91
CA ASN A 176 -3.65 -6.00 -5.26
C ASN A 176 -2.63 -5.13 -4.54
N VAL A 177 -2.73 -5.05 -3.22
CA VAL A 177 -1.76 -4.34 -2.38
C VAL A 177 -0.79 -5.34 -1.79
N ASN A 178 0.49 -5.08 -1.96
CA ASN A 178 1.57 -5.85 -1.37
C ASN A 178 2.45 -4.94 -0.53
N VAL A 179 2.41 -5.17 0.79
CA VAL A 179 3.26 -4.49 1.76
C VAL A 179 4.46 -5.38 2.02
N LEU A 180 5.61 -4.97 1.48
CA LEU A 180 6.89 -5.62 1.66
C LEU A 180 7.57 -5.01 2.88
N SER A 181 7.86 -5.79 3.91
CA SER A 181 8.61 -5.32 5.09
C SER A 181 8.08 -4.03 5.72
N ILE A 182 7.22 -4.15 6.73
CA ILE A 182 6.70 -3.00 7.49
C ILE A 182 7.25 -2.99 8.91
N GLN A 183 7.70 -1.82 9.37
CA GLN A 183 7.88 -1.52 10.79
C GLN A 183 7.10 -0.27 11.17
N SER A 184 6.24 -0.37 12.17
CA SER A 184 5.30 0.72 12.47
C SER A 184 5.02 0.90 13.96
N GLN A 185 4.95 2.14 14.41
CA GLN A 185 4.63 2.49 15.79
C GLN A 185 3.87 3.81 15.86
N GLY A 186 2.73 3.79 16.53
CA GLY A 186 1.85 4.95 16.66
C GLY A 186 1.88 5.63 18.03
N TYR A 187 2.53 5.08 19.05
CA TYR A 187 2.47 5.63 20.42
C TYR A 187 3.82 5.58 21.13
N ASN A 188 3.99 6.43 22.15
CA ASN A 188 5.11 6.42 23.09
C ASN A 188 6.49 6.30 22.43
N LEU A 189 6.70 7.06 21.35
CA LEU A 189 7.97 7.13 20.65
C LEU A 189 8.97 7.95 21.48
N ASP A 190 10.16 7.41 21.68
CA ASP A 190 11.28 8.07 22.35
C ASP A 190 12.38 8.42 21.33
N GLY A 191 12.34 9.66 20.83
CA GLY A 191 13.12 10.06 19.67
C GLY A 191 12.73 9.30 18.40
N GLU A 192 13.58 9.32 17.38
CA GLU A 192 13.34 8.62 16.11
C GLU A 192 13.83 7.16 16.17
N LYS A 193 13.39 6.44 17.19
CA LYS A 193 13.70 5.03 17.40
C LYS A 193 12.43 4.26 17.69
N TYR A 194 12.30 3.11 17.05
CA TYR A 194 11.27 2.15 17.41
C TYR A 194 11.55 1.56 18.79
N GLY A 195 10.48 1.29 19.52
CA GLY A 195 10.53 0.46 20.72
C GLY A 195 10.67 -1.04 20.37
N PRO A 196 10.53 -1.93 21.37
CA PRO A 196 10.61 -3.37 21.16
C PRO A 196 9.64 -3.85 20.07
N ALA A 197 10.11 -4.67 19.14
CA ALA A 197 9.31 -5.14 18.02
C ALA A 197 8.48 -6.38 18.37
N GLU A 198 7.17 -6.28 18.20
CA GLU A 198 6.25 -7.42 18.10
C GLU A 198 6.22 -7.89 16.64
N LYS A 199 6.77 -9.08 16.41
CA LYS A 199 6.84 -9.65 15.06
C LYS A 199 5.48 -10.18 14.63
N CYS A 200 5.13 -10.01 13.36
CA CYS A 200 3.99 -10.71 12.79
C CYS A 200 4.20 -12.23 12.91
N SER A 201 3.13 -12.96 13.22
CA SER A 201 3.11 -14.40 13.04
C SER A 201 3.23 -14.65 11.54
N SER A 202 4.34 -15.24 11.11
CA SER A 202 4.49 -15.76 9.75
C SER A 202 3.26 -16.62 9.42
N ALA A 203 2.55 -16.27 8.35
CA ALA A 203 1.54 -17.14 7.76
C ALA A 203 2.21 -18.43 7.25
#